data_AF-A0A7C3DBR6-F1
#
_entry.id   AF-A0A7C3DBR6-F1
#
_cell.length_a   1.000
_cell.length_b   1.000
_cell.length_c   1.000
_cell.angle_alpha   90.00
_cell.angle_beta   90.00
_cell.angle_gamma   90.00
#
_symmetry.space_group_name_H-M   'P 1'
#
loop_
_entity.id
_entity.type
_entity.pdbx_description
1 polymer ?
#
loop_
_entity_poly.entity_id
_entity_poly.type
_entity_poly.pdbx_seq_one_letter_code
_entity_poly.pdbx_strand_id
1 'polypeptide(L)'
;ATVDRWQSDEGLVVTPYGRRLYIDWSPSSNKEPHAVYNLHYVLALQQAAQLADKSGETEQAAQWLARAEMLQQTIREFFWRYGRWYDDLERTTFSQLAAALALLTDTASPAEAPALLDAIANRSLDPDDDHIPDKMVLASPFMHHTIFEALRRNNREDQVVEIIRRRWGRWVRQGCPTTWENWQVDFPDGSQCHAFSAHPRYHLNKIFSVGEETYETSWLFTQGKRRQDRRIQSVA
;
A
#
# COMPACT_ATOMS: atom_id res chain seq x y z
N ALA A 1 -18.37 17.31 -0.73
CA ALA A 1 -18.96 16.31 -1.63
C ALA A 1 -18.17 15.02 -1.45
N THR A 2 -18.77 13.99 -0.88
CA THR A 2 -18.12 12.70 -0.61
C THR A 2 -17.90 11.93 -1.91
N VAL A 3 -16.88 11.06 -1.93
CA VAL A 3 -16.55 10.19 -3.08
C VAL A 3 -17.73 9.28 -3.44
N ASP A 4 -18.56 8.90 -2.46
CA ASP A 4 -19.76 8.09 -2.62
C ASP A 4 -20.79 8.60 -3.63
N ARG A 5 -20.74 9.87 -4.07
CA ARG A 5 -21.68 10.36 -5.09
C ARG A 5 -21.39 9.82 -6.49
N TRP A 6 -20.21 9.22 -6.71
CA TRP A 6 -19.80 8.68 -8.00
C TRP A 6 -19.73 7.17 -7.90
N GLN A 7 -20.80 6.51 -8.32
CA GLN A 7 -20.89 5.06 -8.31
C GLN A 7 -21.37 4.55 -9.66
N SER A 8 -20.96 3.34 -10.01
CA SER A 8 -21.57 2.59 -11.10
C SER A 8 -22.91 1.98 -10.66
N ASP A 9 -23.61 1.35 -11.61
CA ASP A 9 -24.88 0.67 -11.35
C ASP A 9 -24.72 -0.49 -10.36
N GLU A 10 -23.52 -1.08 -10.28
CA GLU A 10 -23.16 -2.14 -9.31
C GLU A 10 -22.91 -1.62 -7.89
N GLY A 11 -22.95 -0.30 -7.66
CA GLY A 11 -22.65 0.31 -6.35
C GLY A 11 -21.15 0.42 -6.05
N LEU A 12 -20.30 0.24 -7.06
CA LEU A 12 -18.85 0.42 -6.98
C LEU A 12 -18.49 1.88 -7.23
N VAL A 13 -17.52 2.39 -6.49
CA VAL A 13 -17.01 3.76 -6.68
C VAL A 13 -16.26 3.87 -8.00
N VAL A 14 -16.52 4.98 -8.70
CA VAL A 14 -15.87 5.35 -9.95
C VAL A 14 -15.29 6.76 -9.88
N THR A 15 -14.35 7.04 -10.75
CA THR A 15 -13.66 8.32 -10.83
C THR A 15 -14.65 9.42 -11.23
N PRO A 16 -14.59 10.62 -10.61
CA PRO A 16 -15.43 11.73 -11.01
C PRO A 16 -15.23 12.09 -12.49
N TYR A 17 -16.30 12.55 -13.14
CA TYR A 17 -16.24 12.98 -14.54
C TYR A 17 -15.08 13.97 -14.80
N GLY A 18 -14.30 13.71 -15.86
CA GLY A 18 -13.16 14.54 -16.26
C GLY A 18 -11.92 14.38 -15.39
N ARG A 19 -11.88 13.42 -14.46
CA ARG A 19 -10.68 13.05 -13.71
C ARG A 19 -10.07 11.77 -14.29
N ARG A 20 -8.74 11.67 -14.19
CA ARG A 20 -8.00 10.47 -14.60
C ARG A 20 -7.97 9.49 -13.43
N LEU A 21 -8.32 8.23 -13.69
CA LEU A 21 -7.99 7.12 -12.80
C LEU A 21 -6.48 6.85 -12.89
N TYR A 22 -5.74 7.20 -11.85
CA TYR A 22 -4.35 6.78 -11.67
C TYR A 22 -4.29 5.74 -10.57
N ILE A 23 -3.84 4.54 -10.93
CA ILE A 23 -3.62 3.43 -10.00
C ILE A 23 -2.13 3.22 -9.83
N ASP A 24 -1.46 2.77 -10.89
CA ASP A 24 -0.05 2.42 -10.85
C ASP A 24 0.58 2.60 -12.23
N TRP A 25 1.90 2.76 -12.28
CA TRP A 25 2.66 2.66 -13.53
C TRP A 25 2.90 1.19 -13.90
N SER A 26 1.81 0.47 -14.13
CA SER A 26 1.81 -0.95 -14.49
C SER A 26 0.87 -1.25 -15.65
N PRO A 27 0.98 -2.43 -16.30
CA PRO A 27 0.05 -2.89 -17.32
C PRO A 27 -1.35 -3.30 -16.80
N SER A 28 -1.69 -3.01 -15.53
CA SER A 28 -3.04 -3.23 -15.00
C SER A 28 -4.07 -2.48 -15.84
N SER A 29 -5.28 -3.04 -15.93
CA SER A 29 -6.39 -2.37 -16.59
C SER A 29 -6.61 -0.96 -16.06
N ASN A 30 -7.08 -0.07 -16.93
CA ASN A 30 -7.52 1.27 -16.57
C ASN A 30 -9.05 1.43 -16.67
N LYS A 31 -9.77 0.31 -16.82
CA LYS A 31 -11.23 0.31 -16.92
C LYS A 31 -11.88 0.54 -15.56
N GLU A 32 -13.03 1.19 -15.59
CA GLU A 32 -13.85 1.42 -14.41
C GLU A 32 -15.17 0.65 -14.50
N PRO A 33 -15.71 0.16 -13.38
CA PRO A 33 -15.15 0.21 -12.02
C PRO A 33 -13.89 -0.64 -11.84
N HIS A 34 -12.95 -0.16 -11.01
CA HIS A 34 -11.65 -0.80 -10.80
C HIS A 34 -11.50 -1.32 -9.36
N ALA A 35 -11.02 -2.55 -9.19
CA ALA A 35 -10.87 -3.21 -7.88
C ALA A 35 -9.94 -2.43 -6.94
N VAL A 36 -8.73 -2.09 -7.42
CA VAL A 36 -7.74 -1.33 -6.63
C VAL A 36 -8.28 0.02 -6.15
N TYR A 37 -9.07 0.73 -6.95
CA TYR A 37 -9.64 2.01 -6.54
C TYR A 37 -10.64 1.84 -5.41
N ASN A 38 -11.54 0.86 -5.57
CA ASN A 38 -12.56 0.54 -4.58
C ASN A 38 -11.96 0.00 -3.28
N LEU A 39 -10.95 -0.87 -3.35
CA LEU A 39 -10.23 -1.38 -2.18
C LEU A 39 -9.45 -0.27 -1.45
N HIS A 40 -8.83 0.67 -2.17
CA HIS A 40 -8.24 1.85 -1.53
C HIS A 40 -9.30 2.69 -0.81
N TYR A 41 -10.50 2.80 -1.36
CA TYR A 41 -11.58 3.53 -0.71
C TYR A 41 -12.06 2.81 0.57
N VAL A 42 -12.16 1.47 0.55
CA VAL A 42 -12.38 0.68 1.77
C VAL A 42 -11.29 0.97 2.81
N LEU A 43 -10.01 0.95 2.42
CA LEU A 43 -8.91 1.24 3.33
C LEU A 43 -9.04 2.66 3.93
N ALA A 44 -9.42 3.65 3.12
CA ALA A 44 -9.62 5.02 3.58
C ALA A 44 -10.78 5.12 4.59
N LEU A 45 -11.89 4.42 4.36
CA LEU A 45 -13.02 4.35 5.30
C LEU A 45 -12.62 3.69 6.62
N GLN A 46 -11.88 2.58 6.58
CA GLN A 46 -11.38 1.88 7.76
C GLN A 46 -10.42 2.78 8.57
N GLN A 47 -9.50 3.48 7.89
CA GLN A 47 -8.60 4.44 8.55
C GLN A 47 -9.35 5.63 9.14
N ALA A 48 -10.32 6.18 8.40
CA ALA A 48 -11.15 7.28 8.89
C ALA A 48 -11.93 6.86 10.14
N ALA A 49 -12.51 5.67 10.15
CA ALA A 49 -13.21 5.13 11.30
C ALA A 49 -12.30 4.99 12.53
N GLN A 50 -11.09 4.47 12.36
CA GLN A 50 -10.12 4.37 13.45
C GLN A 50 -9.72 5.74 14.02
N LEU A 51 -9.61 6.76 13.17
CA LEU A 51 -9.30 8.13 13.60
C LEU A 51 -10.49 8.78 14.32
N ALA A 52 -11.71 8.61 13.81
CA ALA A 52 -12.93 9.10 14.44
C ALA A 52 -13.13 8.47 15.82
N ASP A 53 -12.98 7.15 15.93
CA ASP A 53 -13.11 6.44 17.20
C ASP A 53 -12.12 6.97 18.26
N LYS A 54 -10.85 7.14 17.88
CA LYS A 54 -9.82 7.75 18.74
C LYS A 54 -10.09 9.21 19.12
N SER A 55 -10.93 9.90 18.36
CA SER A 55 -11.32 11.29 18.60
C SER A 55 -12.64 11.42 19.37
N GLY A 56 -13.28 10.30 19.73
CA GLY A 56 -14.58 10.27 20.40
C GLY A 56 -15.80 10.36 19.47
N GLU A 57 -15.59 10.35 18.15
CA GLU A 57 -16.63 10.44 17.12
C GLU A 57 -17.18 9.04 16.76
N THR A 58 -17.65 8.30 17.76
CA THR A 58 -17.96 6.86 17.65
C THR A 58 -19.11 6.56 16.68
N GLU A 59 -20.11 7.45 16.57
CA GLU A 59 -21.20 7.27 15.61
C GLU A 59 -20.70 7.38 14.17
N GLN A 60 -19.83 8.36 13.89
CA GLN A 60 -19.26 8.52 12.56
C GLN A 60 -18.33 7.36 12.19
N ALA A 61 -17.57 6.85 13.17
CA ALA A 61 -16.75 5.65 13.00
C ALA A 61 -17.60 4.43 12.62
N ALA A 62 -18.72 4.19 13.31
CA ALA A 62 -19.63 3.10 13.01
C ALA A 62 -20.24 3.22 11.60
N GLN A 63 -20.62 4.43 11.18
CA GLN A 63 -21.13 4.68 9.83
C GLN A 63 -20.09 4.35 8.74
N TRP A 64 -18.84 4.75 8.93
CA TRP A 64 -17.77 4.46 7.96
C TRP A 64 -17.39 2.97 7.92
N LEU A 65 -17.40 2.27 9.06
CA LEU A 65 -17.19 0.82 9.09
C LEU A 65 -18.32 0.09 8.36
N ALA A 66 -19.57 0.42 8.64
CA ALA A 66 -20.71 -0.17 7.94
C ALA A 66 -20.63 0.07 6.42
N ARG A 67 -20.20 1.27 6.00
CA ARG A 67 -19.97 1.57 4.58
C ARG A 67 -18.84 0.73 3.98
N ALA A 68 -17.73 0.58 4.70
CA ALA A 68 -16.60 -0.26 4.28
C ALA A 68 -17.05 -1.71 4.09
N GLU A 69 -17.74 -2.29 5.07
CA GLU A 69 -18.25 -3.67 5.03
C GLU A 69 -19.18 -3.93 3.84
N MET A 70 -20.13 -3.02 3.57
CA MET A 70 -21.00 -3.13 2.40
C MET A 70 -20.19 -3.10 1.10
N LEU A 71 -19.24 -2.16 0.98
CA LEU A 71 -18.42 -2.05 -0.22
C LEU A 71 -17.50 -3.27 -0.40
N GLN A 72 -16.96 -3.84 0.67
CA GLN A 72 -16.17 -5.07 0.62
C GLN A 72 -16.97 -6.24 0.03
N GLN A 73 -18.24 -6.39 0.42
CA GLN A 73 -19.12 -7.42 -0.11
C GLN A 73 -19.32 -7.24 -1.62
N THR A 74 -19.62 -6.01 -2.07
CA THR A 74 -19.75 -5.68 -3.49
C THR A 74 -18.44 -5.92 -4.25
N ILE A 75 -17.30 -5.45 -3.73
CA ILE A 75 -15.99 -5.69 -4.36
C ILE A 75 -15.74 -7.18 -4.54
N ARG A 76 -16.00 -7.98 -3.50
CA ARG A 76 -15.80 -9.43 -3.57
C ARG A 76 -16.77 -10.08 -4.56
N GLU A 77 -18.01 -9.64 -4.59
CA GLU A 77 -19.00 -10.12 -5.55
C GLU A 77 -18.53 -9.91 -6.99
N PHE A 78 -17.90 -8.80 -7.34
CA PHE A 78 -17.54 -8.51 -8.73
C PHE A 78 -16.11 -8.93 -9.12
N PHE A 79 -15.12 -8.75 -8.23
CA PHE A 79 -13.70 -8.86 -8.59
C PHE A 79 -13.02 -10.16 -8.16
N TRP A 80 -13.61 -10.95 -7.25
CA TRP A 80 -13.03 -12.23 -6.82
C TRP A 80 -13.53 -13.40 -7.67
N ARG A 81 -12.68 -13.99 -8.51
CA ARG A 81 -13.04 -15.16 -9.34
C ARG A 81 -11.85 -16.11 -9.47
N TYR A 82 -12.11 -17.42 -9.48
CA TYR A 82 -11.10 -18.46 -9.76
C TYR A 82 -9.84 -18.36 -8.89
N GLY A 83 -9.97 -17.95 -7.63
CA GLY A 83 -8.82 -17.78 -6.72
C GLY A 83 -7.98 -16.53 -6.99
N ARG A 84 -8.49 -15.56 -7.77
CA ARG A 84 -7.79 -14.34 -8.17
C ARG A 84 -8.65 -13.11 -7.94
N TRP A 85 -7.97 -12.00 -7.60
CA TRP A 85 -8.54 -10.66 -7.57
C TRP A 85 -8.28 -9.98 -8.91
N TYR A 86 -9.32 -9.89 -9.74
CA TYR A 86 -9.25 -9.21 -11.03
C TYR A 86 -9.36 -7.69 -10.86
N ASP A 87 -8.71 -6.95 -11.74
CA ASP A 87 -8.63 -5.48 -11.68
C ASP A 87 -9.90 -4.80 -12.20
N ASP A 88 -10.55 -5.39 -13.21
CA ASP A 88 -11.77 -4.90 -13.86
C ASP A 88 -12.86 -5.98 -13.97
N LEU A 89 -14.08 -5.55 -14.36
CA LEU A 89 -15.24 -6.42 -14.48
C LEU A 89 -15.12 -7.44 -15.62
N GLU A 90 -14.43 -7.08 -16.70
CA GLU A 90 -14.21 -8.01 -17.83
C GLU A 90 -13.07 -9.00 -17.58
N ARG A 91 -12.41 -8.91 -16.42
CA ARG A 91 -11.33 -9.79 -15.97
C ARG A 91 -10.13 -9.79 -16.92
N THR A 92 -9.79 -8.62 -17.46
CA THR A 92 -8.67 -8.51 -18.43
C THR A 92 -7.31 -8.68 -17.76
N THR A 93 -7.19 -8.22 -16.51
CA THR A 93 -5.96 -8.28 -15.73
C THR A 93 -6.26 -8.65 -14.27
N PHE A 94 -5.27 -9.23 -13.60
CA PHE A 94 -5.26 -9.43 -12.16
C PHE A 94 -3.87 -9.04 -11.65
N SER A 95 -3.82 -8.19 -10.63
CA SER A 95 -2.57 -7.55 -10.19
C SER A 95 -2.16 -7.95 -8.78
N GLN A 96 -0.86 -7.83 -8.50
CA GLN A 96 -0.35 -7.89 -7.12
C GLN A 96 -1.04 -6.85 -6.23
N LEU A 97 -1.33 -5.67 -6.77
CA LEU A 97 -1.87 -4.55 -6.00
C LEU A 97 -3.32 -4.82 -5.55
N ALA A 98 -4.17 -5.36 -6.43
CA ALA A 98 -5.53 -5.76 -6.06
C ALA A 98 -5.52 -6.86 -4.98
N ALA A 99 -4.68 -7.89 -5.15
CA ALA A 99 -4.56 -8.96 -4.16
C ALA A 99 -4.01 -8.45 -2.81
N ALA A 100 -2.98 -7.61 -2.82
CA ALA A 100 -2.38 -7.04 -1.61
C ALA A 100 -3.37 -6.16 -0.85
N LEU A 101 -4.13 -5.30 -1.55
CA LEU A 101 -5.13 -4.46 -0.89
C LEU A 101 -6.29 -5.27 -0.36
N ALA A 102 -6.74 -6.30 -1.08
CA ALA A 102 -7.79 -7.18 -0.57
C ALA A 102 -7.39 -7.85 0.75
N LEU A 103 -6.10 -8.18 0.93
CA LEU A 103 -5.56 -8.65 2.22
C LEU A 103 -5.50 -7.52 3.26
N LEU A 104 -5.04 -6.34 2.88
CA LEU A 104 -4.86 -5.21 3.80
C LEU A 104 -6.18 -4.63 4.33
N THR A 105 -7.27 -4.84 3.60
CA THR A 105 -8.61 -4.38 3.98
C THR A 105 -9.48 -5.49 4.53
N ASP A 106 -8.97 -6.72 4.70
CA ASP A 106 -9.76 -7.90 5.12
C ASP A 106 -10.93 -8.24 4.17
N THR A 107 -10.82 -7.87 2.89
CA THR A 107 -11.80 -8.26 1.85
C THR A 107 -11.51 -9.68 1.33
N ALA A 108 -10.23 -10.07 1.31
CA ALA A 108 -9.82 -11.45 1.16
C ALA A 108 -10.02 -12.18 2.50
N SER A 109 -10.55 -13.39 2.43
CA SER A 109 -10.75 -14.21 3.62
C SER A 109 -9.43 -14.76 4.15
N PRO A 110 -9.35 -15.11 5.45
CA PRO A 110 -8.15 -15.73 6.02
C PRO A 110 -7.72 -17.04 5.32
N ALA A 111 -8.68 -17.78 4.76
CA ALA A 111 -8.40 -19.02 4.02
C ALA A 111 -7.70 -18.76 2.66
N GLU A 112 -7.92 -17.59 2.07
CA GLU A 112 -7.31 -17.19 0.79
C GLU A 112 -5.91 -16.59 0.98
N ALA A 113 -5.62 -16.05 2.17
CA ALA A 113 -4.41 -15.28 2.43
C ALA A 113 -3.11 -16.01 2.10
N PRO A 114 -2.89 -17.28 2.50
CA PRO A 114 -1.62 -17.97 2.20
C PRO A 114 -1.32 -18.03 0.69
N ALA A 115 -2.31 -18.41 -0.12
CA ALA A 115 -2.16 -18.54 -1.56
C ALA A 115 -1.94 -17.18 -2.26
N LEU A 116 -2.63 -16.13 -1.79
CA LEU A 116 -2.46 -14.78 -2.32
C LEU A 116 -1.06 -14.22 -1.99
N LEU A 117 -0.60 -14.41 -0.75
CA LEU A 117 0.74 -13.98 -0.33
C LEU A 117 1.84 -14.67 -1.13
N ASP A 118 1.71 -15.98 -1.38
CA ASP A 118 2.66 -16.72 -2.21
C ASP A 118 2.64 -16.23 -3.66
N ALA A 119 1.46 -16.00 -4.25
CA ALA A 119 1.35 -15.45 -5.61
C ALA A 119 1.98 -14.06 -5.73
N ILE A 120 1.71 -13.19 -4.74
CA ILE A 120 2.29 -11.85 -4.64
C ILE A 120 3.82 -11.94 -4.56
N ALA A 121 4.36 -12.70 -3.61
CA ALA A 121 5.80 -12.83 -3.42
C ALA A 121 6.48 -13.42 -4.66
N ASN A 122 5.92 -14.49 -5.23
CA ASN A 122 6.46 -15.13 -6.44
C ASN A 122 6.51 -14.15 -7.61
N ARG A 123 5.46 -13.33 -7.82
CA ARG A 123 5.51 -12.33 -8.89
C ARG A 123 6.59 -11.26 -8.66
N SER A 124 6.81 -10.84 -7.42
CA SER A 124 7.90 -9.92 -7.07
C SER A 124 9.29 -10.56 -7.14
N LEU A 125 9.43 -11.88 -7.01
CA LEU A 125 10.71 -12.58 -7.09
C LEU A 125 11.10 -13.01 -8.50
N ASP A 126 10.12 -13.06 -9.40
CA ASP A 126 10.32 -13.32 -10.82
C ASP A 126 11.13 -12.18 -11.46
N PRO A 127 12.30 -12.47 -12.08
CA PRO A 127 13.15 -11.45 -12.68
C PRO A 127 12.55 -10.78 -13.92
N ASP A 128 11.54 -11.39 -14.54
CA ASP A 128 10.88 -10.88 -15.73
C ASP A 128 9.87 -9.78 -15.35
N ASP A 129 10.13 -8.57 -15.84
CA ASP A 129 9.30 -7.39 -15.58
C ASP A 129 8.16 -7.27 -16.61
N ASP A 130 8.25 -7.97 -17.74
CA ASP A 130 7.29 -7.86 -18.81
C ASP A 130 5.93 -8.45 -18.40
N HIS A 131 4.88 -7.85 -18.95
CA HIS A 131 3.54 -8.39 -18.79
C HIS A 131 3.27 -9.44 -19.86
N ILE A 132 2.90 -10.63 -19.38
CA ILE A 132 2.46 -11.76 -20.20
C ILE A 132 0.98 -11.98 -19.89
N PRO A 133 0.11 -12.20 -20.89
CA PRO A 133 -1.28 -12.56 -20.66
C PRO A 133 -1.40 -13.74 -19.68
N ASP A 134 -2.38 -13.68 -18.79
CA ASP A 134 -2.61 -14.66 -17.71
C ASP A 134 -1.50 -14.76 -16.64
N LYS A 135 -0.50 -13.86 -16.66
CA LYS A 135 0.47 -13.68 -15.57
C LYS A 135 0.03 -12.51 -14.69
N MET A 136 0.17 -12.67 -13.37
CA MET A 136 -0.14 -11.61 -12.41
C MET A 136 0.62 -10.33 -12.77
N VAL A 137 -0.07 -9.20 -12.81
CA VAL A 137 0.55 -7.91 -13.11
C VAL A 137 1.47 -7.51 -11.95
N LEU A 138 2.72 -7.21 -12.31
CA LEU A 138 3.74 -6.70 -11.40
C LEU A 138 3.45 -5.24 -11.04
N ALA A 139 3.37 -4.93 -9.75
CA ALA A 139 3.24 -3.56 -9.29
C ALA A 139 4.53 -2.77 -9.55
N SER A 140 4.45 -1.47 -9.79
CA SER A 140 5.63 -0.60 -9.93
C SER A 140 6.44 -0.55 -8.61
N PRO A 141 7.67 -0.01 -8.62
CA PRO A 141 8.44 0.21 -7.40
C PRO A 141 7.73 1.12 -6.41
N PHE A 142 6.88 2.06 -6.88
CA PHE A 142 6.06 2.89 -6.02
C PHE A 142 5.05 2.04 -5.22
N MET A 143 4.24 1.26 -5.92
CA MET A 143 3.18 0.46 -5.29
C MET A 143 3.68 -0.79 -4.55
N HIS A 144 4.96 -1.13 -4.69
CA HIS A 144 5.58 -2.15 -3.84
C HIS A 144 5.57 -1.80 -2.35
N HIS A 145 5.33 -0.55 -1.95
CA HIS A 145 5.05 -0.21 -0.56
C HIS A 145 3.85 -1.00 -0.03
N THR A 146 2.74 -1.00 -0.77
CA THR A 146 1.51 -1.74 -0.44
C THR A 146 1.74 -3.24 -0.42
N ILE A 147 2.56 -3.74 -1.37
CA ILE A 147 2.96 -5.15 -1.40
C ILE A 147 3.72 -5.55 -0.13
N PHE A 148 4.67 -4.72 0.30
CA PHE A 148 5.45 -4.96 1.52
C PHE A 148 4.61 -4.78 2.79
N GLU A 149 3.64 -3.88 2.83
CA GLU A 149 2.67 -3.82 3.93
C GLU A 149 1.89 -5.14 4.04
N ALA A 150 1.36 -5.66 2.93
CA ALA A 150 0.60 -6.91 2.93
C ALA A 150 1.45 -8.10 3.40
N LEU A 151 2.68 -8.23 2.90
CA LEU A 151 3.61 -9.30 3.30
C LEU A 151 3.99 -9.20 4.78
N ARG A 152 4.42 -8.04 5.27
CA ARG A 152 4.85 -7.90 6.69
C ARG A 152 3.70 -8.10 7.67
N ARG A 153 2.48 -7.59 7.37
CA ARG A 153 1.32 -7.82 8.25
C ARG A 153 0.93 -9.30 8.36
N ASN A 154 1.45 -10.13 7.47
CA ASN A 154 1.24 -11.58 7.44
C ASN A 154 2.53 -12.37 7.75
N ASN A 155 3.48 -11.77 8.47
CA ASN A 155 4.72 -12.41 8.93
C ASN A 155 5.59 -12.99 7.79
N ARG A 156 5.65 -12.29 6.65
CA ARG A 156 6.48 -12.63 5.47
C ARG A 156 7.63 -11.65 5.28
N GLU A 157 8.24 -11.19 6.37
CA GLU A 157 9.36 -10.23 6.36
C GLU A 157 10.56 -10.74 5.58
N ASP A 158 10.84 -12.04 5.64
CA ASP A 158 11.91 -12.72 4.89
C ASP A 158 11.75 -12.53 3.37
N GLN A 159 10.51 -12.68 2.87
CA GLN A 159 10.17 -12.44 1.47
C GLN A 159 10.36 -10.97 1.10
N VAL A 160 9.99 -10.03 1.98
CA VAL A 160 10.22 -8.58 1.75
C VAL A 160 11.72 -8.29 1.59
N VAL A 161 12.55 -8.82 2.49
CA VAL A 161 14.01 -8.64 2.41
C VAL A 161 14.57 -9.23 1.11
N GLU A 162 14.10 -10.41 0.70
CA GLU A 162 14.56 -11.04 -0.55
C GLU A 162 14.11 -10.27 -1.79
N ILE A 163 12.88 -9.76 -1.82
CA ILE A 163 12.40 -8.91 -2.94
C ILE A 163 13.24 -7.64 -3.04
N ILE A 164 13.54 -6.98 -1.92
CA ILE A 164 14.42 -5.79 -1.89
C ILE A 164 15.80 -6.15 -2.44
N ARG A 165 16.40 -7.25 -1.97
CA ARG A 165 17.72 -7.74 -2.41
C ARG A 165 17.76 -8.01 -3.92
N ARG A 166 16.70 -8.59 -4.49
CA ARG A 166 16.65 -8.90 -5.93
C ARG A 166 16.35 -7.68 -6.78
N ARG A 167 15.26 -6.98 -6.50
CA ARG A 167 14.75 -5.89 -7.32
C ARG A 167 15.55 -4.60 -7.13
N TRP A 168 15.58 -4.01 -5.94
CA TRP A 168 16.38 -2.81 -5.69
C TRP A 168 17.88 -3.08 -5.80
N GLY A 169 18.33 -4.27 -5.37
CA GLY A 169 19.72 -4.67 -5.55
C GLY A 169 20.15 -4.75 -7.02
N ARG A 170 19.22 -4.89 -7.98
CA ARG A 170 19.52 -4.80 -9.42
C ARG A 170 20.10 -3.43 -9.78
N TRP A 171 19.45 -2.36 -9.36
CA TRP A 171 19.93 -0.99 -9.59
C TRP A 171 21.27 -0.73 -8.91
N VAL A 172 21.45 -1.22 -7.69
CA VAL A 172 22.74 -1.12 -6.98
C VAL A 172 23.86 -1.80 -7.77
N ARG A 173 23.64 -3.01 -8.28
CA ARG A 173 24.63 -3.74 -9.10
C ARG A 173 24.94 -3.04 -10.42
N GLN A 174 24.01 -2.26 -10.94
CA GLN A 174 24.20 -1.44 -12.15
C GLN A 174 24.91 -0.11 -11.86
N GLY A 175 25.29 0.16 -10.61
CA GLY A 175 25.93 1.42 -10.23
C GLY A 175 24.97 2.60 -10.13
N CYS A 176 23.66 2.34 -10.02
CA CYS A 176 22.64 3.37 -9.93
C CYS A 176 22.40 3.74 -8.44
N PRO A 177 22.75 4.95 -7.99
CA PRO A 177 22.78 5.28 -6.56
C PRO A 177 21.41 5.72 -5.99
N THR A 178 20.34 5.62 -6.78
CA THR A 178 19.01 6.17 -6.47
C THR A 178 17.90 5.18 -6.85
N THR A 179 16.70 5.35 -6.28
CA THR A 179 15.52 4.53 -6.61
C THR A 179 14.77 5.11 -7.80
N TRP A 180 14.40 4.30 -8.77
CA TRP A 180 13.79 4.76 -10.02
C TRP A 180 12.26 4.84 -9.96
N GLU A 181 11.67 5.60 -10.89
CA GLU A 181 10.22 5.79 -11.02
C GLU A 181 9.49 4.48 -11.37
N ASN A 182 10.09 3.68 -12.25
CA ASN A 182 9.59 2.37 -12.65
C ASN A 182 10.72 1.35 -12.74
N TRP A 183 10.41 0.06 -12.90
CA TRP A 183 11.41 -1.02 -12.98
C TRP A 183 12.39 -0.84 -14.13
N GLN A 184 11.89 -0.25 -15.22
CA GLN A 184 12.66 0.19 -16.37
C GLN A 184 12.30 1.65 -16.66
N VAL A 185 13.31 2.45 -16.96
CA VAL A 185 13.19 3.86 -17.31
C VAL A 185 13.88 4.04 -18.66
N ASP A 186 13.17 3.71 -19.73
CA ASP A 186 13.62 3.72 -21.12
C ASP A 186 12.91 4.80 -21.97
N PHE A 187 12.19 5.71 -21.31
CA PHE A 187 11.42 6.79 -21.94
C PHE A 187 11.90 8.18 -21.49
N PRO A 188 11.68 9.25 -22.30
CA PRO A 188 12.31 10.56 -22.09
C PRO A 188 12.02 11.26 -20.75
N ASP A 189 10.86 11.00 -20.15
CA ASP A 189 10.41 11.67 -18.92
C ASP A 189 10.54 10.81 -17.66
N GLY A 190 11.08 9.58 -17.77
CA GLY A 190 11.16 8.70 -16.62
C GLY A 190 12.27 9.11 -15.66
N SER A 191 11.96 9.18 -14.37
CA SER A 191 12.93 9.57 -13.35
C SER A 191 13.74 8.38 -12.83
N GLN A 192 15.07 8.48 -12.87
CA GLN A 192 15.97 7.54 -12.19
C GLN A 192 16.23 7.93 -10.72
N CYS A 193 15.57 8.95 -10.19
CA CYS A 193 15.66 9.37 -8.79
C CYS A 193 14.28 9.83 -8.29
N HIS A 194 13.52 8.89 -7.73
CA HIS A 194 12.15 9.11 -7.31
C HIS A 194 11.91 8.59 -5.88
N ALA A 195 11.58 9.51 -4.97
CA ALA A 195 11.50 9.24 -3.53
C ALA A 195 10.39 8.26 -3.15
N PHE A 196 9.32 8.17 -3.97
CA PHE A 196 8.20 7.28 -3.72
C PHE A 196 8.56 5.77 -3.77
N SER A 197 9.78 5.44 -4.20
CA SER A 197 10.32 4.08 -4.35
C SER A 197 11.46 3.83 -3.36
N ALA A 198 11.72 4.79 -2.47
CA ALA A 198 12.73 4.70 -1.41
C ALA A 198 12.20 4.03 -0.13
N HIS A 199 10.99 3.47 -0.17
CA HIS A 199 10.37 2.75 0.95
C HIS A 199 11.08 1.47 1.42
N PRO A 200 12.03 0.82 0.69
CA PRO A 200 12.84 -0.24 1.29
C PRO A 200 13.52 0.20 2.59
N ARG A 201 13.94 1.46 2.71
CA ARG A 201 14.49 2.00 3.95
C ARG A 201 13.49 1.88 5.11
N TYR A 202 12.22 2.25 4.86
CA TYR A 202 11.16 2.16 5.86
C TYR A 202 10.89 0.70 6.25
N HIS A 203 10.76 -0.20 5.28
CA HIS A 203 10.46 -1.60 5.55
C HIS A 203 11.61 -2.33 6.25
N LEU A 204 12.86 -2.13 5.82
CA LEU A 204 14.02 -2.71 6.50
C LEU A 204 14.15 -2.21 7.94
N ASN A 205 13.89 -0.92 8.18
CA ASN A 205 13.86 -0.38 9.54
C ASN A 205 12.78 -1.07 10.39
N LYS A 206 11.54 -1.19 9.89
CA LYS A 206 10.48 -1.91 10.60
C LYS A 206 10.82 -3.37 10.90
N ILE A 207 11.52 -4.05 10.00
CA ILE A 207 11.89 -5.47 10.13
C ILE A 207 13.04 -5.65 11.14
N PHE A 208 14.05 -4.78 11.12
CA PHE A 208 15.27 -4.96 11.92
C PHE A 208 15.31 -4.14 13.22
N SER A 209 14.45 -3.14 13.40
CA SER A 209 14.40 -2.30 14.61
C SER A 209 13.58 -2.91 15.75
N VAL A 210 13.34 -4.23 15.75
CA VAL A 210 12.68 -4.93 16.86
C VAL A 210 13.66 -4.98 18.05
N GLY A 211 13.58 -3.98 18.92
CA GLY A 211 14.44 -3.83 20.10
C GLY A 211 14.50 -2.42 20.68
N GLU A 212 14.12 -1.39 19.93
CA GLU A 212 13.86 -0.07 20.51
C GLU A 212 12.37 -0.01 20.89
N GLU A 213 12.10 0.11 22.19
CA GLU A 213 10.77 0.44 22.70
C GLU A 213 10.17 1.53 21.81
N THR A 214 9.00 1.25 21.24
CA THR A 214 8.18 2.29 20.63
C THR A 214 7.85 3.27 21.74
N TYR A 215 8.64 4.34 21.85
CA TYR A 215 8.28 5.49 22.66
C TYR A 215 6.92 5.97 22.15
N GLU A 216 5.87 5.64 22.90
CA GLU A 216 4.57 6.27 22.80
C GLU A 216 4.79 7.78 22.80
N THR A 217 4.55 8.42 21.65
CA THR A 217 4.10 9.82 21.55
C THR A 217 4.76 10.85 22.51
N SER A 218 6.04 10.69 22.85
CA SER A 218 6.70 11.56 23.84
C SER A 218 7.29 12.83 23.22
N TRP A 219 7.35 12.91 21.88
CA TRP A 219 7.96 14.04 21.17
C TRP A 219 7.06 15.28 21.03
N LEU A 220 5.80 15.25 21.48
CA LEU A 220 4.86 16.36 21.27
C LEU A 220 4.53 17.22 22.50
N PHE A 221 5.00 16.90 23.72
CA PHE A 221 4.79 17.78 24.87
C PHE A 221 5.95 17.77 25.87
N THR A 222 7.06 18.45 25.52
CA THR A 222 7.94 19.06 26.53
C THR A 222 7.98 20.56 26.33
N GLN A 223 6.87 21.22 26.68
CA GLN A 223 6.86 22.63 27.04
C GLN A 223 7.53 22.78 28.42
N GLY A 224 8.70 23.43 28.43
CA GLY A 224 9.14 24.28 29.52
C GLY A 224 9.64 23.63 30.82
N LYS A 225 10.96 23.45 30.94
CA LYS A 225 11.69 23.85 32.15
C LYS A 225 12.98 24.55 31.76
N ARG A 226 12.99 25.87 32.02
CA ARG A 226 14.17 26.75 31.90
C ARG A 226 15.31 26.16 32.72
N ARG A 227 16.49 25.99 32.12
CA ARG A 227 17.73 25.82 32.87
C ARG A 227 17.97 27.10 33.67
N GLN A 228 17.84 27.00 34.98
CA GLN A 228 18.18 28.07 35.90
C GLN A 228 19.69 28.05 36.11
N ASP A 229 20.31 29.22 35.92
CA ASP A 229 21.71 29.52 36.13
C ASP A 229 22.27 28.92 37.43
N ARG A 230 23.42 28.24 37.33
CA ARG A 230 24.35 28.13 38.45
C ARG A 230 25.57 28.99 38.16
N ARG A 231 25.58 30.14 38.83
CA ARG A 231 26.75 31.00 39.04
C ARG A 231 27.89 30.15 39.62
N ILE A 232 29.05 30.22 38.99
CA ILE A 232 30.32 29.79 39.59
C ILE A 232 30.72 30.93 40.54
N GLN A 233 30.73 30.65 41.84
CA GLN A 233 31.43 31.46 42.83
C GLN A 233 32.88 30.99 42.91
N SER A 234 33.81 31.92 42.70
CA SER A 234 35.23 31.82 43.03
C SER A 234 35.46 31.94 44.53
N VAL A 235 36.27 31.06 45.14
CA VAL A 235 37.17 31.24 46.32
C VAL A 235 37.96 29.92 46.43
N ALA A 236 39.28 29.79 46.61
CA ALA A 236 40.46 30.64 46.76
C ALA A 236 41.67 29.87 46.19
#